data_AF-A0ABD0C129-F1
#
_entry.id   AF-A0ABD0C129-F1
#
_cell.length_a   1.000
_cell.length_b   1.000
_cell.length_c   1.000
_cell.angle_alpha   90.00
_cell.angle_beta   90.00
_cell.angle_gamma   90.00
#
_symmetry.space_group_name_H-M   'P 1'
#
loop_
_entity.id
_entity.type
_entity.pdbx_description
1 polymer ?
#
loop_
_entity_poly.entity_id
_entity_poly.type
_entity_poly.pdbx_seq_one_letter_code
_entity_poly.pdbx_strand_id
1 'polypeptide(L)'
;MSSVARIRKMSLSRGLDKYYESVSVHKKGHLQEFYRVNVIKRHPLANRNMDEITTVDIAAYRDERLMQFNPRTGNPITGNTVRLELALLSSLFGIARVEWGTCRSNPVELVRKPKVSKGRDRRLTSSEERRLSRYFRERNLMLYIIFHLALETAMRQGEILNLQWEYIDLQHGVAHLPDTKNGSSRDVPLSRKARNLLQMMPAQLKGKLFSYTSSGFKSAWRNALKELSIENLHFHDLRHEAISRFFELGTLNVMEVAAISGHRSMNMLKRYTHLRAYQLVSKLDARRRQTQKIAPYFVPYPAQVEQDSEESGDIKVMLCDFENLTVSAPTRELALARASELLLRTLALAAQRGERVPAPGELPVRTNNHIMICPLNPDLALSAQV
;
A
#
# COMPACT_ATOMS: atom_id res chain seq x y z
N MET A 1 -59.11 -16.25 7.77
CA MET A 1 -58.57 -16.54 6.43
C MET A 1 -57.70 -15.36 5.99
N SER A 2 -56.38 -15.53 5.97
CA SER A 2 -55.45 -14.46 5.56
C SER A 2 -55.70 -14.12 4.09
N SER A 3 -56.11 -12.88 3.82
CA SER A 3 -56.16 -12.31 2.48
C SER A 3 -54.82 -12.56 1.77
N VAL A 4 -54.83 -13.46 0.78
CA VAL A 4 -53.65 -13.71 -0.04
C VAL A 4 -53.44 -12.46 -0.88
N ALA A 5 -52.46 -11.63 -0.48
CA ALA A 5 -52.13 -10.40 -1.19
C ALA A 5 -52.01 -10.68 -2.69
N ARG A 6 -52.84 -9.99 -3.49
CA ARG A 6 -52.93 -10.18 -4.94
C ARG A 6 -51.59 -9.79 -5.56
N ILE A 7 -50.90 -10.76 -6.17
CA ILE A 7 -49.62 -10.52 -6.84
C ILE A 7 -49.89 -9.74 -8.13
N ARG A 8 -49.13 -8.67 -8.36
CA ARG A 8 -49.15 -7.95 -9.62
C ARG A 8 -48.35 -8.74 -10.66
N LYS A 9 -49.00 -9.18 -11.73
CA LYS A 9 -48.32 -9.91 -12.82
C LYS A 9 -47.39 -8.97 -13.58
N MET A 10 -46.14 -9.40 -13.73
CA MET A 10 -45.11 -8.69 -14.49
C MET A 10 -44.10 -9.71 -15.00
N SER A 11 -43.75 -9.64 -16.28
CA SER A 11 -42.67 -10.47 -16.84
C SER A 11 -41.31 -10.02 -16.31
N LEU A 12 -40.35 -10.93 -16.22
CA LEU A 12 -38.99 -10.59 -15.82
C LEU A 12 -38.36 -9.55 -16.77
N SER A 13 -38.64 -9.63 -18.08
CA SER A 13 -38.18 -8.67 -19.08
C SER A 13 -38.62 -7.24 -18.74
N ARG A 14 -39.91 -7.04 -18.42
CA ARG A 14 -40.43 -5.74 -17.98
C ARG A 14 -39.86 -5.31 -16.64
N GLY A 15 -39.66 -6.26 -15.72
CA GLY A 15 -39.03 -5.99 -14.43
C GLY A 15 -37.59 -5.51 -14.57
N LEU A 16 -36.83 -6.05 -15.53
CA LEU A 16 -35.46 -5.64 -15.82
C LEU A 16 -35.39 -4.22 -16.39
N ASP A 17 -36.31 -3.87 -17.29
CA ASP A 17 -36.40 -2.51 -17.83
C ASP A 17 -36.74 -1.51 -16.73
N LYS A 18 -37.78 -1.80 -15.94
CA LYS A 18 -38.16 -0.97 -14.79
C LYS A 18 -37.02 -0.82 -13.79
N TYR A 19 -36.31 -1.90 -13.47
CA TYR A 19 -35.16 -1.85 -12.56
C TYR A 19 -34.05 -0.97 -13.12
N TYR A 20 -33.79 -1.08 -14.42
CA TYR A 20 -32.75 -0.29 -15.05
C TYR A 20 -33.05 1.21 -14.99
N GLU A 21 -34.27 1.59 -15.36
CA GLU A 21 -34.76 2.97 -15.40
C GLU A 21 -34.87 3.62 -14.02
N SER A 22 -35.30 2.87 -13.00
CA SER A 22 -35.53 3.41 -11.66
C SER A 22 -34.36 3.27 -10.69
N VAL A 23 -33.46 2.29 -10.91
CA VAL A 23 -32.40 1.95 -9.94
C VAL A 23 -31.02 1.97 -10.60
N SER A 24 -30.84 1.25 -11.71
CA SER A 24 -29.50 1.12 -12.31
C SER A 24 -28.95 2.46 -12.79
N VAL A 25 -29.77 3.32 -13.42
CA VAL A 25 -29.33 4.60 -14.01
C VAL A 25 -28.60 5.52 -13.01
N HIS A 26 -28.96 5.45 -11.74
CA HIS A 26 -28.36 6.26 -10.68
C HIS A 26 -27.03 5.70 -10.15
N LYS A 27 -26.59 4.52 -10.60
CA LYS A 27 -25.32 3.92 -10.20
C LYS A 27 -24.18 4.38 -11.09
N LYS A 28 -23.00 4.65 -10.50
CA LYS A 28 -21.75 4.95 -11.25
C LYS A 28 -21.39 3.86 -12.30
N GLY A 29 -21.87 2.63 -12.13
CA GLY A 29 -21.65 1.49 -13.04
C GLY A 29 -22.86 1.09 -13.90
N HIS A 30 -23.81 1.99 -14.14
CA HIS A 30 -25.07 1.67 -14.82
C HIS A 30 -24.87 1.05 -16.21
N LEU A 31 -23.90 1.52 -17.00
CA LEU A 31 -23.61 0.94 -18.31
C LEU A 31 -23.26 -0.55 -18.24
N GLN A 32 -22.54 -1.00 -17.20
CA GLN A 32 -22.28 -2.43 -17.05
C GLN A 32 -23.51 -3.22 -16.63
N GLU A 33 -24.45 -2.60 -15.89
CA GLU A 33 -25.75 -3.20 -15.61
C GLU A 33 -26.63 -3.25 -16.86
N PHE A 34 -26.62 -2.22 -17.71
CA PHE A 34 -27.33 -2.20 -19.01
C PHE A 34 -26.97 -3.40 -19.88
N TYR A 35 -25.67 -3.69 -20.04
CA TYR A 35 -25.23 -4.84 -20.82
C TYR A 35 -25.68 -6.17 -20.19
N ARG A 36 -25.66 -6.28 -18.85
CA ARG A 36 -26.15 -7.48 -18.15
C ARG A 36 -27.66 -7.67 -18.28
N VAL A 37 -28.43 -6.59 -18.16
CA VAL A 37 -29.87 -6.58 -18.39
C VAL A 37 -30.18 -7.14 -19.78
N ASN A 38 -29.52 -6.62 -20.82
CA ASN A 38 -29.73 -7.08 -22.19
C ASN A 38 -29.32 -8.55 -22.41
N VAL A 39 -28.28 -9.04 -21.71
CA VAL A 39 -27.93 -10.46 -21.75
C VAL A 39 -29.04 -11.31 -21.13
N ILE A 40 -29.57 -10.92 -19.98
CA ILE A 40 -30.65 -11.65 -19.30
C ILE A 40 -31.94 -11.59 -20.15
N LYS A 41 -32.28 -10.44 -20.73
CA LYS A 41 -33.49 -10.26 -21.57
C LYS A 41 -33.52 -11.17 -22.80
N ARG A 42 -32.37 -11.57 -23.34
CA ARG A 42 -32.29 -12.50 -24.48
C ARG A 42 -32.55 -13.96 -24.09
N HIS A 43 -32.54 -14.27 -22.80
CA HIS A 43 -32.78 -15.61 -22.31
C HIS A 43 -34.29 -15.87 -22.20
N PRO A 44 -34.78 -17.09 -22.51
CA PRO A 44 -36.21 -17.44 -22.40
C PRO A 44 -36.83 -17.15 -21.02
N LEU A 45 -36.02 -17.25 -19.95
CA LEU A 45 -36.40 -16.88 -18.59
C LEU A 45 -37.01 -15.47 -18.49
N ALA A 46 -36.57 -14.52 -19.32
CA ALA A 46 -37.08 -13.15 -19.31
C ALA A 46 -38.58 -13.04 -19.66
N ASN A 47 -39.12 -14.01 -20.40
CA ASN A 47 -40.53 -14.00 -20.81
C ASN A 47 -41.48 -14.52 -19.73
N ARG A 48 -40.96 -15.19 -18.69
CA ARG A 48 -41.78 -15.71 -17.59
C ARG A 48 -42.22 -14.61 -16.63
N ASN A 49 -43.37 -14.80 -15.99
CA ASN A 49 -43.82 -13.91 -14.93
C ASN A 49 -42.91 -14.06 -13.70
N MET A 50 -42.62 -12.95 -13.04
CA MET A 50 -41.68 -12.92 -11.91
C MET A 50 -42.13 -13.78 -10.71
N ASP A 51 -43.42 -13.99 -10.52
CA ASP A 51 -43.96 -14.82 -9.46
C ASP A 51 -43.92 -16.32 -9.75
N GLU A 52 -43.70 -16.69 -11.01
CA GLU A 52 -43.55 -18.07 -11.48
C GLU A 52 -42.08 -18.51 -11.57
N ILE A 53 -41.13 -17.60 -11.34
CA ILE A 53 -39.70 -17.92 -11.40
C ILE A 53 -39.23 -18.51 -10.08
N THR A 54 -38.69 -19.73 -10.16
CA THR A 54 -38.23 -20.52 -9.02
C THR A 54 -36.71 -20.55 -8.91
N THR A 55 -36.20 -21.09 -7.80
CA THR A 55 -34.76 -21.34 -7.59
C THR A 55 -34.18 -22.29 -8.65
N VAL A 56 -34.98 -23.25 -9.14
CA VAL A 56 -34.59 -24.20 -10.19
C VAL A 56 -34.35 -23.48 -11.51
N ASP A 57 -35.22 -22.52 -11.87
CA ASP A 57 -35.09 -21.74 -13.10
C ASP A 57 -33.83 -20.87 -13.10
N ILE A 58 -33.50 -20.28 -11.95
CA ILE A 58 -32.27 -19.49 -11.78
C ILE A 58 -31.02 -20.37 -11.82
N ALA A 59 -31.09 -21.60 -11.27
CA ALA A 59 -30.00 -22.56 -11.33
C ALA A 59 -29.76 -23.05 -12.77
N ALA A 60 -30.82 -23.35 -13.51
CA ALA A 60 -30.74 -23.70 -14.93
C ALA A 60 -30.10 -22.56 -15.74
N TYR A 61 -30.57 -21.32 -15.55
CA TYR A 61 -29.96 -20.14 -16.16
C TYR A 61 -28.46 -20.04 -15.84
N ARG A 62 -28.05 -20.21 -14.58
CA ARG A 62 -26.64 -20.18 -14.19
C ARG A 62 -25.83 -21.22 -14.98
N ASP A 63 -26.32 -22.45 -15.05
CA ASP A 63 -25.58 -23.57 -15.65
C ASP A 63 -25.48 -23.42 -17.17
N GLU A 64 -26.57 -23.03 -17.83
CA GLU A 64 -26.59 -22.71 -19.27
C GLU A 64 -25.62 -21.56 -19.60
N ARG A 65 -25.60 -20.50 -18.77
CA ARG A 65 -24.69 -19.36 -18.96
C ARG A 65 -23.22 -19.75 -18.81
N LEU A 66 -22.90 -20.72 -17.96
CA LEU A 66 -21.54 -21.22 -17.79
C LEU A 66 -21.07 -22.09 -18.97
N MET A 67 -21.98 -22.72 -19.71
CA MET A 67 -21.67 -23.49 -20.92
C MET A 67 -21.49 -22.61 -22.16
N GLN A 68 -21.90 -21.35 -22.11
CA GLN A 68 -21.85 -20.44 -23.24
C GLN A 68 -20.47 -19.79 -23.43
N PHE A 69 -20.23 -19.34 -24.66
CA PHE A 69 -19.04 -18.59 -25.05
C PHE A 69 -19.39 -17.13 -25.31
N ASN A 70 -18.44 -16.23 -25.07
CA ASN A 70 -18.60 -14.82 -25.38
C ASN A 70 -18.46 -14.62 -26.90
N PRO A 71 -19.50 -14.12 -27.60
CA PRO A 71 -19.49 -14.03 -29.07
C PRO A 71 -18.42 -13.08 -29.61
N ARG A 72 -17.98 -12.10 -28.81
CA ARG A 72 -16.97 -11.12 -29.22
C ARG A 72 -15.55 -11.62 -29.05
N THR A 73 -15.31 -12.49 -28.06
CA THR A 73 -13.96 -12.91 -27.68
C THR A 73 -13.69 -14.39 -27.92
N GLY A 74 -14.70 -15.20 -28.23
CA GLY A 74 -14.58 -16.65 -28.36
C GLY A 74 -14.30 -17.40 -27.04
N ASN A 75 -14.00 -16.69 -25.95
CA ASN A 75 -13.69 -17.29 -24.66
C ASN A 75 -14.95 -17.77 -23.90
N PRO A 76 -14.83 -18.84 -23.07
CA PRO A 76 -15.89 -19.27 -22.16
C PRO A 76 -16.32 -18.15 -21.21
N ILE A 77 -17.60 -18.16 -20.84
CA ILE A 77 -18.14 -17.17 -19.91
C ILE A 77 -17.66 -17.47 -18.50
N THR A 78 -16.94 -16.52 -17.91
CA THR A 78 -16.36 -16.71 -16.57
C THR A 78 -17.45 -16.77 -15.49
N GLY A 79 -17.21 -17.56 -14.45
CA GLY A 79 -18.12 -17.64 -13.30
C GLY A 79 -18.34 -16.29 -12.60
N ASN A 80 -17.39 -15.36 -12.68
CA ASN A 80 -17.59 -14.00 -12.17
C ASN A 80 -18.61 -13.19 -12.97
N THR A 81 -18.68 -13.39 -14.31
CA THR A 81 -19.71 -12.78 -15.15
C THR A 81 -21.10 -13.22 -14.71
N VAL A 82 -21.31 -14.55 -14.60
CA VAL A 82 -22.58 -15.13 -14.16
C VAL A 82 -22.94 -14.69 -12.73
N ARG A 83 -21.96 -14.61 -11.83
CA ARG A 83 -22.17 -14.09 -10.46
C ARG A 83 -22.67 -12.65 -10.43
N LEU A 84 -22.22 -11.79 -11.36
CA LEU A 84 -22.69 -10.41 -11.47
C LEU A 84 -24.09 -10.30 -12.10
N GLU A 85 -24.43 -11.22 -13.01
CA GLU A 85 -25.80 -11.37 -13.54
C GLU A 85 -26.76 -11.81 -12.41
N LEU A 86 -26.38 -12.83 -11.63
CA LEU A 86 -27.14 -13.29 -10.46
C LEU A 86 -27.26 -12.20 -9.37
N ALA A 87 -26.22 -11.40 -9.14
CA ALA A 87 -26.30 -10.28 -8.19
C ALA A 87 -27.31 -9.22 -8.63
N LEU A 88 -27.39 -8.92 -9.94
CA LEU A 88 -28.38 -8.00 -10.50
C LEU A 88 -29.80 -8.57 -10.31
N LEU A 89 -30.01 -9.84 -10.68
CA LEU A 89 -31.29 -10.52 -10.48
C LEU A 89 -31.70 -10.53 -9.01
N SER A 90 -30.77 -10.85 -8.10
CA SER A 90 -31.05 -10.88 -6.66
C SER A 90 -31.49 -9.50 -6.15
N SER A 91 -30.86 -8.42 -6.60
CA SER A 91 -31.26 -7.06 -6.24
C SER A 91 -32.63 -6.69 -6.82
N LEU A 92 -32.88 -7.04 -8.09
CA LEU A 92 -34.17 -6.80 -8.76
C LEU A 92 -35.31 -7.54 -8.05
N PHE A 93 -35.14 -8.83 -7.73
CA PHE A 93 -36.15 -9.61 -7.02
C PHE A 93 -36.35 -9.14 -5.56
N GLY A 94 -35.31 -8.59 -4.94
CA GLY A 94 -35.43 -7.93 -3.64
C GLY A 94 -36.40 -6.74 -3.68
N ILE A 95 -36.23 -5.83 -4.65
CA ILE A 95 -37.11 -4.67 -4.84
C ILE A 95 -38.50 -5.13 -5.31
N ALA A 96 -38.57 -6.08 -6.23
CA ALA A 96 -39.82 -6.59 -6.76
C ALA A 96 -40.73 -7.20 -5.69
N ARG A 97 -40.13 -7.89 -4.72
CA ARG A 97 -40.83 -8.45 -3.55
C ARG A 97 -41.37 -7.37 -2.62
N VAL A 98 -40.55 -6.36 -2.33
CA VAL A 98 -40.84 -5.37 -1.28
C VAL A 98 -41.68 -4.20 -1.80
N GLU A 99 -41.30 -3.64 -2.95
CA GLU A 99 -41.86 -2.38 -3.45
C GLU A 99 -42.87 -2.58 -4.59
N TRP A 100 -42.69 -3.62 -5.42
CA TRP A 100 -43.54 -3.79 -6.61
C TRP A 100 -44.68 -4.78 -6.40
N GLY A 101 -44.56 -5.68 -5.43
CA GLY A 101 -45.53 -6.75 -5.17
C GLY A 101 -45.69 -7.73 -6.33
N THR A 102 -44.61 -7.94 -7.11
CA THR A 102 -44.65 -8.77 -8.34
C THR A 102 -44.07 -10.17 -8.15
N CYS A 103 -43.51 -10.46 -6.97
CA CYS A 103 -43.11 -11.80 -6.55
C CYS A 103 -43.19 -11.92 -5.02
N ARG A 104 -43.25 -13.15 -4.49
CA ARG A 104 -43.32 -13.39 -3.03
C ARG A 104 -41.95 -13.59 -2.39
N SER A 105 -41.00 -14.11 -3.14
CA SER A 105 -39.67 -14.48 -2.67
C SER A 105 -38.60 -14.05 -3.67
N ASN A 106 -37.35 -14.06 -3.23
CA ASN A 106 -36.20 -13.87 -4.09
C ASN A 106 -35.64 -15.24 -4.51
N PRO A 107 -35.87 -15.71 -5.75
CA PRO A 107 -35.45 -17.03 -6.18
C PRO A 107 -33.93 -17.17 -6.30
N VAL A 108 -33.16 -16.10 -6.16
CA VAL A 108 -31.69 -16.12 -6.28
C VAL A 108 -30.99 -16.38 -4.94
N GLU A 109 -31.65 -16.14 -3.80
CA GLU A 109 -31.02 -16.20 -2.47
C GLU A 109 -30.44 -17.59 -2.15
N LEU A 110 -31.15 -18.66 -2.53
CA LEU A 110 -30.77 -20.05 -2.26
C LEU A 110 -29.87 -20.67 -3.35
N VAL A 111 -29.64 -19.97 -4.45
CA VAL A 111 -28.89 -20.51 -5.58
C VAL A 111 -27.39 -20.47 -5.28
N ARG A 112 -26.74 -21.63 -5.38
CA ARG A 112 -25.28 -21.73 -5.28
C ARG A 112 -24.63 -20.90 -6.37
N LYS A 113 -23.74 -19.99 -5.99
CA LYS A 113 -23.03 -19.09 -6.91
C LYS A 113 -21.75 -19.76 -7.41
N PRO A 114 -21.30 -19.47 -8.65
CA PRO A 114 -20.01 -19.94 -9.13
C PRO A 114 -18.86 -19.49 -8.22
N LYS A 115 -17.81 -20.31 -8.13
CA LYS A 115 -16.61 -19.96 -7.36
C LYS A 115 -16.00 -18.67 -7.90
N VAL A 116 -15.58 -17.79 -6.98
CA VAL A 116 -14.86 -16.58 -7.34
C VAL A 116 -13.50 -16.99 -7.92
N SER A 117 -13.18 -16.52 -9.12
CA SER A 117 -11.88 -16.77 -9.74
C SER A 117 -10.77 -16.19 -8.85
N LYS A 118 -9.63 -16.89 -8.80
CA LYS A 118 -8.44 -16.35 -8.15
C LYS A 118 -8.07 -15.01 -8.81
N GLY A 119 -7.54 -14.09 -8.01
CA GLY A 119 -6.99 -12.84 -8.52
C GLY A 119 -5.80 -13.12 -9.45
N ARG A 120 -5.48 -12.15 -10.31
CA ARG A 120 -4.27 -12.22 -11.14
C ARG A 120 -3.05 -11.93 -10.26
N ASP A 121 -1.99 -12.71 -10.44
CA ASP A 121 -0.69 -12.51 -9.76
C ASP A 121 0.42 -12.13 -10.75
N ARG A 122 0.03 -11.63 -11.93
CA ARG A 122 0.95 -11.16 -12.97
C ARG A 122 1.71 -9.92 -12.51
N ARG A 123 3.04 -10.02 -12.40
CA ARG A 123 3.97 -8.92 -12.12
C ARG A 123 4.58 -8.39 -13.42
N LEU A 124 4.90 -7.10 -13.49
CA LEU A 124 5.63 -6.53 -14.63
C LEU A 124 7.11 -6.88 -14.50
N THR A 125 7.71 -7.48 -15.53
CA THR A 125 9.15 -7.79 -15.48
C THR A 125 10.00 -6.56 -15.84
N SER A 126 11.24 -6.52 -15.35
CA SER A 126 12.17 -5.42 -15.66
C SER A 126 12.45 -5.29 -17.17
N SER A 127 12.44 -6.39 -17.91
CA SER A 127 12.59 -6.38 -19.38
C SER A 127 11.38 -5.72 -20.04
N GLU A 128 10.16 -6.12 -19.66
CA GLU A 128 8.92 -5.53 -20.17
C GLU A 128 8.80 -4.05 -19.82
N GLU A 129 9.15 -3.66 -18.58
CA GLU A 129 9.17 -2.27 -18.15
C GLU A 129 10.09 -1.42 -19.04
N ARG A 130 11.32 -1.88 -19.29
CA ARG A 130 12.26 -1.17 -20.17
C ARG A 130 11.73 -1.04 -21.60
N ARG A 131 11.17 -2.11 -22.16
CA ARG A 131 10.62 -2.11 -23.53
C ARG A 131 9.43 -1.16 -23.65
N LEU A 132 8.46 -1.23 -22.73
CA LEU A 132 7.28 -0.35 -22.68
C LEU A 132 7.70 1.10 -22.46
N SER A 133 8.58 1.36 -21.50
CA SER A 133 9.08 2.70 -21.20
C SER A 133 9.75 3.33 -22.44
N ARG A 134 10.60 2.59 -23.15
CA ARG A 134 11.24 3.08 -24.39
C ARG A 134 10.20 3.33 -25.49
N TYR A 135 9.33 2.35 -25.72
CA TYR A 135 8.27 2.42 -26.73
C TYR A 135 7.40 3.66 -26.58
N PHE A 136 6.96 3.97 -25.35
CA PHE A 136 6.14 5.14 -25.09
C PHE A 136 6.94 6.43 -25.17
N ARG A 137 8.19 6.47 -24.67
CA ARG A 137 9.02 7.68 -24.70
C ARG A 137 9.22 8.21 -26.12
N GLU A 138 9.45 7.31 -27.08
CA GLU A 138 9.72 7.66 -28.47
C GLU A 138 8.46 8.06 -29.26
N ARG A 139 7.27 7.65 -28.81
CA ARG A 139 6.03 7.81 -29.60
C ARG A 139 5.00 8.74 -28.98
N ASN A 140 4.88 8.74 -27.65
CA ASN A 140 3.79 9.42 -26.97
C ASN A 140 4.13 9.75 -25.50
N LEU A 141 4.43 11.03 -25.26
CA LEU A 141 4.78 11.53 -23.93
C LEU A 141 3.68 11.28 -22.89
N MET A 142 2.40 11.44 -23.24
CA MET A 142 1.30 11.19 -22.29
C MET A 142 1.24 9.73 -21.86
N LEU A 143 1.36 8.78 -22.78
CA LEU A 143 1.39 7.36 -22.44
C LEU A 143 2.62 7.01 -21.59
N TYR A 144 3.76 7.62 -21.90
CA TYR A 144 4.98 7.45 -21.11
C TYR A 144 4.77 7.89 -19.66
N ILE A 145 4.18 9.06 -19.45
CA ILE A 145 3.88 9.59 -18.11
C ILE A 145 2.81 8.75 -17.41
N ILE A 146 1.71 8.39 -18.09
CA ILE A 146 0.64 7.55 -17.52
C ILE A 146 1.19 6.20 -17.05
N PHE A 147 2.06 5.58 -17.84
CA PHE A 147 2.71 4.31 -17.51
C PHE A 147 3.55 4.42 -16.24
N HIS A 148 4.43 5.41 -16.16
CA HIS A 148 5.29 5.58 -14.99
C HIS A 148 4.51 6.05 -13.76
N LEU A 149 3.52 6.94 -13.91
CA LEU A 149 2.66 7.34 -12.79
C LEU A 149 1.93 6.16 -12.18
N ALA A 150 1.45 5.20 -12.98
CA ALA A 150 0.82 4.00 -12.46
C ALA A 150 1.76 3.19 -11.54
N LEU A 151 3.04 3.12 -11.89
CA LEU A 151 4.08 2.43 -11.10
C LEU A 151 4.50 3.21 -9.85
N GLU A 152 4.52 4.53 -9.91
CA GLU A 152 4.97 5.40 -8.80
C GLU A 152 3.89 5.67 -7.75
N THR A 153 2.60 5.57 -8.11
CA THR A 153 1.48 6.02 -7.25
C THR A 153 0.48 4.92 -6.91
N ALA A 154 0.53 3.78 -7.62
CA ALA A 154 -0.49 2.74 -7.58
C ALA A 154 -1.92 3.21 -7.89
N MET A 155 -2.14 4.39 -8.49
CA MET A 155 -3.48 4.89 -8.81
C MET A 155 -4.24 3.96 -9.78
N ARG A 156 -5.59 3.98 -9.71
CA ARG A 156 -6.41 3.29 -10.72
C ARG A 156 -6.30 4.01 -12.07
N GLN A 157 -6.45 3.29 -13.18
CA GLN A 157 -6.46 3.88 -14.53
C GLN A 157 -7.39 5.10 -14.62
N GLY A 158 -8.62 4.99 -14.11
CA GLY A 158 -9.58 6.10 -14.14
C GLY A 158 -9.20 7.28 -13.25
N GLU A 159 -8.43 7.06 -12.18
CA GLU A 159 -7.90 8.14 -11.33
C GLU A 159 -6.80 8.89 -12.09
N ILE A 160 -5.86 8.16 -12.70
CA ILE A 160 -4.77 8.75 -13.49
C ILE A 160 -5.32 9.57 -14.66
N LEU A 161 -6.22 8.99 -15.46
CA LEU A 161 -6.77 9.64 -16.65
C LEU A 161 -7.66 10.86 -16.35
N ASN A 162 -8.14 11.01 -15.12
CA ASN A 162 -8.97 12.15 -14.71
C ASN A 162 -8.24 13.10 -13.76
N LEU A 163 -6.93 12.97 -13.60
CA LEU A 163 -6.12 13.98 -12.91
C LEU A 163 -6.33 15.35 -13.56
N GLN A 164 -6.45 16.38 -12.72
CA GLN A 164 -6.60 17.76 -13.15
C GLN A 164 -5.53 18.62 -12.48
N TRP A 165 -5.04 19.62 -13.19
CA TRP A 165 -3.92 20.45 -12.74
C TRP A 165 -4.20 21.17 -11.42
N GLU A 166 -5.42 21.65 -11.21
CA GLU A 166 -5.86 22.33 -9.99
C GLU A 166 -5.82 21.46 -8.74
N TYR A 167 -5.73 20.13 -8.89
CA TYR A 167 -5.64 19.18 -7.78
C TYR A 167 -4.23 18.61 -7.59
N ILE A 168 -3.22 19.17 -8.26
CA ILE A 168 -1.84 18.72 -8.16
C ILE A 168 -1.00 19.81 -7.50
N ASP A 169 -0.54 19.53 -6.30
CA ASP A 169 0.44 20.33 -5.59
C ASP A 169 1.84 19.74 -5.81
N LEU A 170 2.57 20.28 -6.80
CA LEU A 170 3.94 19.82 -7.09
C LEU A 170 4.96 20.26 -6.03
N GLN A 171 4.67 21.32 -5.27
CA GLN A 171 5.55 21.84 -4.23
C GLN A 171 5.57 20.91 -3.03
N HIS A 172 4.39 20.58 -2.50
CA HIS A 172 4.24 19.62 -1.40
C HIS A 172 4.26 18.16 -1.87
N GLY A 173 4.11 17.92 -3.17
CA GLY A 173 4.19 16.60 -3.78
C GLY A 173 2.99 15.75 -3.50
N VAL A 174 1.79 16.31 -3.68
CA VAL A 174 0.51 15.64 -3.43
C VAL A 174 -0.43 15.85 -4.61
N ALA A 175 -1.11 14.78 -5.02
CA ALA A 175 -2.25 14.86 -5.92
C ALA A 175 -3.54 14.55 -5.15
N HIS A 176 -4.47 15.50 -5.12
CA HIS A 176 -5.79 15.34 -4.53
C HIS A 176 -6.73 14.63 -5.52
N LEU A 177 -7.41 13.59 -5.07
CA LEU A 177 -8.43 12.90 -5.86
C LEU A 177 -9.80 13.19 -5.24
N PRO A 178 -10.57 14.18 -5.75
CA PRO A 178 -11.82 14.59 -5.13
C PRO A 178 -12.90 13.51 -5.25
N ASP A 179 -12.88 12.75 -6.35
CA ASP A 179 -13.94 11.79 -6.65
C ASP A 179 -13.34 10.46 -7.12
N THR A 180 -13.29 9.47 -6.21
CA THR A 180 -12.77 8.13 -6.54
C THR A 180 -13.91 7.17 -6.86
N LYS A 181 -13.58 6.04 -7.51
CA LYS A 181 -14.54 4.95 -7.84
C LYS A 181 -15.38 4.50 -6.62
N ASN A 182 -14.85 4.70 -5.42
CA ASN A 182 -15.46 4.29 -4.17
C ASN A 182 -16.22 5.43 -3.47
N GLY A 183 -16.09 6.70 -3.89
CA GLY A 183 -16.79 7.84 -3.31
C GLY A 183 -16.15 8.42 -2.05
N SER A 184 -14.87 8.13 -1.79
CA SER A 184 -14.08 8.86 -0.79
C SER A 184 -12.98 9.63 -1.50
N SER A 185 -12.88 10.93 -1.22
CA SER A 185 -11.71 11.71 -1.61
C SER A 185 -10.47 11.15 -0.92
N ARG A 186 -9.30 11.30 -1.54
CA ARG A 186 -8.03 10.93 -0.93
C ARG A 186 -6.88 11.65 -1.58
N ASP A 187 -5.81 11.81 -0.83
CA ASP A 187 -4.56 12.34 -1.31
C ASP A 187 -3.59 11.22 -1.70
N VAL A 188 -2.84 11.47 -2.77
CA VAL A 188 -1.82 10.56 -3.31
C VAL A 188 -0.48 11.26 -3.21
N PRO A 189 0.48 10.76 -2.41
CA PRO A 189 1.82 11.31 -2.41
C PRO A 189 2.52 11.02 -3.73
N LEU A 190 3.26 12.02 -4.22
CA LEU A 190 4.00 11.96 -5.47
C LEU A 190 5.50 11.84 -5.16
N SER A 191 6.11 10.73 -5.57
CA SER A 191 7.55 10.56 -5.50
C SER A 191 8.28 11.67 -6.28
N ARG A 192 9.57 11.89 -6.02
CA ARG A 192 10.38 12.82 -6.82
C ARG A 192 10.30 12.49 -8.32
N LYS A 193 10.30 11.20 -8.66
CA LYS A 193 10.16 10.75 -10.05
C LYS A 193 8.78 11.06 -10.62
N ALA A 194 7.70 10.84 -9.86
CA ALA A 194 6.35 11.22 -10.27
C ALA A 194 6.23 12.72 -10.54
N ARG A 195 6.77 13.57 -9.66
CA ARG A 195 6.79 15.03 -9.86
C ARG A 195 7.56 15.44 -11.10
N ASN A 196 8.76 14.90 -11.31
CA ASN A 196 9.57 15.18 -12.49
C ASN A 196 8.82 14.79 -13.78
N LEU A 197 8.09 13.67 -13.78
CA LEU A 197 7.29 13.24 -14.93
C LEU A 197 6.15 14.22 -15.22
N LEU A 198 5.45 14.69 -14.19
CA LEU A 198 4.37 15.67 -14.34
C LEU A 198 4.89 17.00 -14.89
N GLN A 199 6.09 17.43 -14.47
CA GLN A 199 6.76 18.64 -14.97
C GLN A 199 7.17 18.55 -16.45
N MET A 200 7.18 17.37 -17.06
CA MET A 200 7.40 17.23 -18.51
C MET A 200 6.18 17.67 -19.33
N MET A 201 4.99 17.74 -18.73
CA MET A 201 3.79 18.23 -19.39
C MET A 201 3.75 19.76 -19.38
N PRO A 202 3.21 20.40 -20.43
CA PRO A 202 2.94 21.83 -20.41
C PRO A 202 2.05 22.19 -19.22
N ALA A 203 2.56 23.02 -18.31
CA ALA A 203 1.83 23.43 -17.12
C ALA A 203 0.58 24.24 -17.51
N GLN A 204 -0.54 23.93 -16.86
CA GLN A 204 -1.80 24.67 -16.98
C GLN A 204 -2.34 24.95 -15.58
N LEU A 205 -3.12 26.01 -15.43
CA LEU A 205 -3.71 26.36 -14.13
C LEU A 205 -4.88 25.44 -13.75
N LYS A 206 -5.66 25.00 -14.74
CA LYS A 206 -6.87 24.19 -14.55
C LYS A 206 -7.06 23.23 -15.73
N GLY A 207 -7.82 22.17 -15.49
CA GLY A 207 -8.25 21.22 -16.51
C GLY A 207 -7.49 19.90 -16.48
N LYS A 208 -7.91 18.98 -17.35
CA LYS A 208 -7.39 17.61 -17.39
C LYS A 208 -5.92 17.57 -17.79
N LEU A 209 -5.14 16.80 -17.05
CA LEU A 209 -3.74 16.53 -17.33
C LEU A 209 -3.56 15.68 -18.61
N PHE A 210 -4.48 14.76 -18.89
CA PHE A 210 -4.41 13.87 -20.05
C PHE A 210 -5.66 14.00 -20.92
N SER A 211 -5.47 14.04 -22.24
CA SER A 211 -6.56 14.09 -23.23
C SER A 211 -7.13 12.71 -23.60
N TYR A 212 -6.74 11.66 -22.86
CA TYR A 212 -7.16 10.29 -23.15
C TYR A 212 -8.55 9.96 -22.58
N THR A 213 -9.42 9.45 -23.44
CA THR A 213 -10.61 8.71 -22.99
C THR A 213 -10.23 7.32 -22.48
N SER A 214 -11.08 6.72 -21.63
CA SER A 214 -10.84 5.36 -21.12
C SER A 214 -10.77 4.31 -22.22
N SER A 215 -11.59 4.43 -23.27
CA SER A 215 -11.59 3.55 -24.44
C SER A 215 -10.35 3.76 -25.32
N GLY A 216 -10.00 5.02 -25.60
CA GLY A 216 -8.81 5.37 -26.38
C GLY A 216 -7.53 4.85 -25.74
N PHE A 217 -7.39 5.07 -24.42
CA PHE A 217 -6.26 4.54 -23.65
C PHE A 217 -6.17 3.01 -23.70
N LYS A 218 -7.29 2.31 -23.48
CA LYS A 218 -7.31 0.84 -23.54
C LYS A 218 -6.91 0.31 -24.91
N SER A 219 -7.23 1.05 -25.98
CA SER A 219 -6.81 0.69 -27.32
C SER A 219 -5.30 0.88 -27.51
N ALA A 220 -4.78 2.06 -27.14
CA ALA A 220 -3.36 2.36 -27.20
C ALA A 220 -2.51 1.36 -26.40
N TRP A 221 -2.93 1.03 -25.17
CA TRP A 221 -2.27 0.02 -24.35
C TRP A 221 -2.21 -1.35 -25.05
N ARG A 222 -3.33 -1.82 -25.63
CA ARG A 222 -3.38 -3.10 -26.33
C ARG A 222 -2.47 -3.13 -27.56
N ASN A 223 -2.43 -2.04 -28.32
CA ASN A 223 -1.57 -1.94 -29.49
C ASN A 223 -0.10 -2.00 -29.11
N ALA A 224 0.31 -1.28 -28.06
CA ALA A 224 1.67 -1.32 -27.55
C ALA A 224 2.09 -2.74 -27.12
N LEU A 225 1.22 -3.47 -26.41
CA LEU A 225 1.50 -4.85 -26.02
C LEU A 225 1.61 -5.78 -27.23
N LYS A 226 0.77 -5.60 -28.24
CA LYS A 226 0.80 -6.39 -29.48
C LYS A 226 2.11 -6.16 -30.24
N GLU A 227 2.52 -4.91 -30.43
CA GLU A 227 3.75 -4.56 -31.14
C GLU A 227 5.02 -5.03 -30.41
N LEU A 228 4.99 -5.05 -29.08
CA LEU A 228 6.12 -5.50 -28.25
C LEU A 228 6.10 -7.00 -27.94
N SER A 229 5.10 -7.73 -28.46
CA SER A 229 4.86 -9.15 -28.15
C SER A 229 4.86 -9.40 -26.64
N ILE A 230 4.14 -8.56 -25.88
CA ILE A 230 3.94 -8.74 -24.44
C ILE A 230 2.61 -9.44 -24.21
N GLU A 231 2.69 -10.64 -23.65
CA GLU A 231 1.52 -11.46 -23.40
C GLU A 231 0.94 -11.25 -22.00
N ASN A 232 -0.39 -11.32 -21.95
CA ASN A 232 -1.17 -11.41 -20.72
C ASN A 232 -0.82 -10.35 -19.66
N LEU A 233 -0.53 -9.12 -20.08
CA LEU A 233 -0.32 -7.96 -19.20
C LEU A 233 -1.50 -6.99 -19.32
N HIS A 234 -2.17 -6.70 -18.22
CA HIS A 234 -3.19 -5.66 -18.17
C HIS A 234 -2.63 -4.41 -17.53
N PHE A 235 -3.14 -3.22 -17.91
CA PHE A 235 -2.71 -1.98 -17.26
C PHE A 235 -2.98 -1.98 -15.75
N HIS A 236 -4.02 -2.68 -15.29
CA HIS A 236 -4.27 -2.83 -13.86
C HIS A 236 -3.20 -3.65 -13.12
N ASP A 237 -2.45 -4.50 -13.82
CA ASP A 237 -1.35 -5.24 -13.23
C ASP A 237 -0.21 -4.29 -12.80
N LEU A 238 -0.08 -3.10 -13.41
CA LEU A 238 0.87 -2.07 -12.96
C LEU A 238 0.55 -1.53 -11.56
N ARG A 239 -0.72 -1.47 -11.20
CA ARG A 239 -1.12 -1.11 -9.84
C ARG A 239 -0.73 -2.23 -8.86
N HIS A 240 -0.91 -3.50 -9.24
CA HIS A 240 -0.45 -4.62 -8.43
C HIS A 240 1.07 -4.60 -8.25
N GLU A 241 1.81 -4.32 -9.32
CA GLU A 241 3.25 -4.11 -9.31
C GLU A 241 3.66 -2.98 -8.36
N ALA A 242 3.04 -1.80 -8.47
CA ALA A 242 3.33 -0.64 -7.62
C ALA A 242 3.12 -0.95 -6.13
N ILE A 243 2.01 -1.61 -5.78
CA ILE A 243 1.73 -1.99 -4.40
C ILE A 243 2.80 -2.97 -3.90
N SER A 244 3.15 -3.96 -4.70
CA SER A 244 4.23 -4.87 -4.33
C SER A 244 5.55 -4.15 -4.10
N ARG A 245 5.93 -3.21 -4.98
CA ARG A 245 7.14 -2.37 -4.78
C ARG A 245 7.06 -1.58 -3.48
N PHE A 246 5.91 -1.00 -3.15
CA PHE A 246 5.73 -0.30 -1.88
C PHE A 246 5.93 -1.20 -0.66
N PHE A 247 5.49 -2.45 -0.72
CA PHE A 247 5.78 -3.43 0.33
C PHE A 247 7.26 -3.81 0.36
N GLU A 248 7.88 -4.00 -0.81
CA GLU A 248 9.28 -4.39 -0.98
C GLU A 248 10.25 -3.29 -0.50
N LEU A 249 9.89 -1.99 -0.61
CA LEU A 249 10.64 -0.86 -0.08
C LEU A 249 10.90 -0.97 1.43
N GLY A 250 10.01 -1.64 2.16
CA GLY A 250 10.16 -1.89 3.60
C GLY A 250 9.98 -0.66 4.50
N THR A 251 9.96 0.57 3.96
CA THR A 251 9.76 1.82 4.71
C THR A 251 8.30 2.07 5.07
N LEU A 252 7.37 1.65 4.21
CA LEU A 252 5.93 1.89 4.39
C LEU A 252 5.27 0.77 5.22
N ASN A 253 4.41 1.17 6.15
CA ASN A 253 3.53 0.26 6.88
C ASN A 253 2.28 -0.09 6.03
N VAL A 254 1.53 -1.10 6.48
CA VAL A 254 0.40 -1.63 5.69
C VAL A 254 -0.72 -0.59 5.55
N MET A 255 -0.94 0.25 6.56
CA MET A 255 -1.95 1.31 6.56
C MET A 255 -1.56 2.44 5.60
N GLU A 256 -0.30 2.83 5.56
CA GLU A 256 0.23 3.80 4.61
C GLU A 256 0.05 3.30 3.17
N VAL A 257 0.44 2.05 2.89
CA VAL A 257 0.21 1.46 1.55
C VAL A 257 -1.28 1.42 1.22
N ALA A 258 -2.15 1.11 2.18
CA ALA A 258 -3.60 1.12 1.98
C ALA A 258 -4.15 2.51 1.66
N ALA A 259 -3.66 3.56 2.34
CA ALA A 259 -4.01 4.96 2.09
C ALA A 259 -3.54 5.42 0.70
N ILE A 260 -2.27 5.18 0.37
CA ILE A 260 -1.66 5.55 -0.92
C ILE A 260 -2.35 4.84 -2.09
N SER A 261 -2.70 3.56 -1.92
CA SER A 261 -3.38 2.81 -2.98
C SER A 261 -4.91 3.02 -2.94
N GLY A 262 -5.51 3.49 -1.85
CA GLY A 262 -6.97 3.64 -1.74
C GLY A 262 -7.71 2.30 -1.67
N HIS A 263 -7.20 1.36 -0.86
CA HIS A 263 -7.90 0.11 -0.51
C HIS A 263 -8.78 0.34 0.73
N ARG A 264 -10.05 -0.04 0.64
CA ARG A 264 -11.00 0.03 1.77
C ARG A 264 -10.86 -1.14 2.74
N SER A 265 -10.48 -2.30 2.24
CA SER A 265 -10.37 -3.52 3.04
C SER A 265 -8.95 -4.02 3.02
N MET A 266 -8.40 -4.24 4.22
CA MET A 266 -7.07 -4.81 4.40
C MET A 266 -6.95 -6.23 3.85
N ASN A 267 -8.08 -6.96 3.73
CA ASN A 267 -8.10 -8.28 3.10
C ASN A 267 -7.60 -8.26 1.65
N MET A 268 -7.75 -7.13 0.93
CA MET A 268 -7.21 -6.99 -0.42
C MET A 268 -5.67 -6.91 -0.44
N LEU A 269 -5.05 -6.47 0.66
CA LEU A 269 -3.60 -6.33 0.78
C LEU A 269 -2.91 -7.56 1.39
N LYS A 270 -3.64 -8.51 1.98
CA LYS A 270 -3.09 -9.75 2.57
C LYS A 270 -2.14 -10.51 1.63
N ARG A 271 -2.41 -10.50 0.32
CA ARG A 271 -1.53 -11.17 -0.66
C ARG A 271 -0.12 -10.56 -0.73
N TYR A 272 0.05 -9.30 -0.34
CA TYR A 272 1.34 -8.61 -0.37
C TYR A 272 2.08 -8.69 0.96
N THR A 273 1.39 -9.00 2.07
CA THR A 273 2.04 -9.09 3.38
C THR A 273 2.93 -10.32 3.50
N HIS A 274 2.69 -11.37 2.72
CA HIS A 274 3.52 -12.59 2.71
C HIS A 274 4.94 -12.36 2.15
N LEU A 275 5.15 -11.33 1.31
CA LEU A 275 6.48 -10.93 0.82
C LEU A 275 7.42 -10.47 1.96
N ARG A 276 6.90 -10.32 3.18
CA ARG A 276 7.64 -9.76 4.32
C ARG A 276 8.38 -10.78 5.18
N ALA A 277 8.24 -12.10 5.02
CA ALA A 277 8.85 -13.03 5.99
C ALA A 277 10.37 -12.80 6.17
N TYR A 278 11.12 -12.70 5.07
CA TYR A 278 12.56 -12.40 5.10
C TYR A 278 12.87 -10.96 5.56
N GLN A 279 12.05 -9.98 5.18
CA GLN A 279 12.23 -8.58 5.57
C GLN A 279 11.85 -8.31 7.04
N LEU A 280 10.97 -9.13 7.62
CA LEU A 280 10.60 -9.10 9.03
C LEU A 280 11.76 -9.59 9.88
N VAL A 281 12.54 -10.57 9.42
CA VAL A 281 13.79 -10.97 10.10
C VAL A 281 14.69 -9.74 10.24
N SER A 282 14.97 -9.03 9.14
CA SER A 282 15.76 -7.80 9.19
C SER A 282 15.18 -6.71 10.10
N LYS A 283 13.85 -6.61 10.26
CA LYS A 283 13.22 -5.64 11.18
C LYS A 283 13.24 -6.08 12.65
N LEU A 284 13.06 -7.38 12.91
CA LEU A 284 13.21 -7.98 14.23
C LEU A 284 14.67 -7.84 14.70
N ASP A 285 15.61 -8.10 13.79
CA ASP A 285 17.04 -7.94 14.02
C ASP A 285 17.45 -6.46 14.05
N ALA A 286 16.80 -5.58 13.29
CA ALA A 286 17.09 -4.14 13.30
C ALA A 286 16.76 -3.49 14.65
N ARG A 287 15.72 -3.96 15.36
CA ARG A 287 15.47 -3.52 16.75
C ARG A 287 16.63 -3.88 17.66
N ARG A 288 17.23 -5.07 17.48
CA ARG A 288 18.47 -5.46 18.16
C ARG A 288 19.65 -4.58 17.75
N ARG A 289 19.79 -4.25 16.46
CA ARG A 289 20.89 -3.42 15.94
C ARG A 289 20.80 -1.94 16.31
N GLN A 290 19.61 -1.35 16.48
CA GLN A 290 19.50 0.05 16.95
C GLN A 290 19.90 0.17 18.42
N THR A 291 19.50 -0.79 19.27
CA THR A 291 19.94 -0.85 20.67
C THR A 291 21.42 -1.26 20.79
N GLN A 292 21.94 -2.12 19.90
CA GLN A 292 23.36 -2.53 19.86
C GLN A 292 24.31 -1.54 19.14
N LYS A 293 23.82 -0.53 18.41
CA LYS A 293 24.68 0.45 17.73
C LYS A 293 25.16 1.57 18.64
N ILE A 294 24.45 1.83 19.74
CA ILE A 294 24.76 2.92 20.69
C ILE A 294 25.51 2.37 21.92
N ALA A 295 25.17 1.17 22.38
CA ALA A 295 25.82 0.52 23.52
C ALA A 295 27.37 0.37 23.43
N PRO A 296 27.99 0.12 22.26
CA PRO A 296 29.45 -0.01 22.15
C PRO A 296 30.20 1.30 22.37
N TYR A 297 29.52 2.45 22.27
CA TYR A 297 30.15 3.77 22.44
C TYR A 297 30.24 4.21 23.89
N PHE A 298 29.51 3.58 24.80
CA PHE A 298 29.41 4.01 26.21
C PHE A 298 29.87 2.89 27.15
N VAL A 299 31.11 2.45 26.92
CA VAL A 299 31.82 1.47 27.76
C VAL A 299 32.67 2.18 28.81
N PRO A 300 32.97 1.55 29.96
CA PRO A 300 33.88 2.13 30.95
C PRO A 300 35.31 2.24 30.43
N TYR A 301 36.03 3.30 30.82
CA TYR A 301 37.44 3.52 30.47
C TYR A 301 38.34 3.51 31.71
N PRO A 302 39.59 3.00 31.60
CA PRO A 302 40.56 3.06 32.68
C PRO A 302 40.95 4.52 32.98
N ALA A 303 40.99 4.84 34.27
CA ALA A 303 41.47 6.11 34.78
C ALA A 303 42.40 5.92 35.98
N GLN A 304 43.40 6.78 36.08
CA GLN A 304 44.31 6.87 37.21
C GLN A 304 43.86 7.99 38.13
N VAL A 305 43.79 7.69 39.43
CA VAL A 305 43.41 8.64 40.49
C VAL A 305 44.63 8.94 41.34
N GLU A 306 45.05 10.20 41.35
CA GLU A 306 46.17 10.68 42.14
C GLU A 306 45.73 11.84 43.03
N GLN A 307 46.33 11.94 44.20
CA GLN A 307 46.18 13.10 45.05
C GLN A 307 47.27 14.10 44.63
N ASP A 308 46.87 15.31 44.25
CA ASP A 308 47.82 16.31 43.77
C ASP A 308 48.76 16.72 44.91
N SER A 309 50.07 16.60 44.66
CA SER A 309 51.12 16.84 45.66
C SER A 309 51.53 18.31 45.77
N GLU A 310 50.95 19.20 44.96
CA GLU A 310 51.22 20.65 44.98
C GLU A 310 49.97 21.45 45.43
N GLU A 311 50.10 22.10 46.59
CA GLU A 311 49.29 23.16 47.23
C GLU A 311 47.74 23.09 47.37
N SER A 312 46.97 22.33 46.56
CA SER A 312 45.48 22.33 46.69
C SER A 312 44.86 21.11 47.41
N GLY A 313 45.55 19.97 47.45
CA GLY A 313 45.01 18.72 48.01
C GLY A 313 43.86 18.09 47.20
N ASP A 314 43.59 18.61 46.00
CA ASP A 314 42.55 18.09 45.11
C ASP A 314 42.89 16.68 44.60
N ILE A 315 41.84 15.92 44.29
CA ILE A 315 41.94 14.59 43.68
C ILE A 315 41.86 14.76 42.16
N LYS A 316 42.90 14.28 41.48
CA LYS A 316 43.07 14.33 40.04
C LYS A 316 42.75 12.97 39.43
N VAL A 317 41.88 12.97 38.42
CA VAL A 317 41.47 11.78 37.65
C VAL A 317 41.89 11.98 36.20
N MET A 318 42.71 11.07 35.69
CA MET A 318 43.24 11.08 34.33
C MET A 318 42.79 9.83 33.57
N LEU A 319 42.09 9.99 32.45
CA LEU A 319 41.67 8.87 31.61
C LEU A 319 42.81 8.43 30.70
N CYS A 320 43.29 7.20 30.89
CA CYS A 320 44.55 6.72 30.33
C CYS A 320 44.56 6.66 28.79
N ASP A 321 43.39 6.45 28.16
CA ASP A 321 43.27 6.28 26.70
C ASP A 321 43.05 7.60 25.95
N PHE A 322 43.07 8.74 26.64
CA PHE A 322 42.86 10.06 26.04
C PHE A 322 44.04 10.99 26.35
N GLU A 323 44.67 11.58 25.33
CA GLU A 323 45.91 12.34 25.47
C GLU A 323 45.82 13.55 26.42
N ASN A 324 44.63 14.05 26.76
CA ASN A 324 44.45 15.24 27.61
C ASN A 324 43.15 15.26 28.44
N LEU A 325 42.52 14.11 28.73
CA LEU A 325 41.26 14.10 29.50
C LEU A 325 41.55 13.94 31.00
N THR A 326 41.76 15.06 31.68
CA THR A 326 42.05 15.13 33.12
C THR A 326 41.09 16.07 33.84
N VAL A 327 40.69 15.69 35.05
CA VAL A 327 39.79 16.47 35.91
C VAL A 327 40.33 16.51 37.33
N SER A 328 40.24 17.64 38.00
CA SER A 328 40.50 17.77 39.44
C SER A 328 39.25 18.22 40.21
N ALA A 329 39.10 17.73 41.44
CA ALA A 329 38.10 18.21 42.37
C ALA A 329 38.51 18.00 43.85
N PRO A 330 37.91 18.74 44.80
CA PRO A 330 38.25 18.64 46.23
C PRO A 330 37.94 17.30 46.88
N THR A 331 37.01 16.52 46.31
CA THR A 331 36.59 15.23 46.85
C THR A 331 36.62 14.17 45.76
N ARG A 332 36.85 12.91 46.18
CA ARG A 332 36.99 11.77 45.26
C ARG A 332 35.70 11.59 44.46
N GLU A 333 34.56 11.60 45.14
CA GLU A 333 33.23 11.46 44.52
C GLU A 333 32.99 12.53 43.46
N LEU A 334 33.31 13.79 43.75
CA LEU A 334 33.12 14.89 42.80
C LEU A 334 34.09 14.79 41.61
N ALA A 335 35.33 14.34 41.85
CA ALA A 335 36.31 14.13 40.79
C ALA A 335 35.86 13.00 39.83
N LEU A 336 35.33 11.90 40.38
CA LEU A 336 34.79 10.78 39.61
C LEU A 336 33.54 11.17 38.82
N ALA A 337 32.62 11.91 39.43
CA ALA A 337 31.41 12.39 38.76
C ALA A 337 31.74 13.32 37.57
N ARG A 338 32.64 14.28 37.77
CA ARG A 338 33.11 15.18 36.70
C ARG A 338 33.87 14.42 35.61
N ALA A 339 34.67 13.42 35.96
CA ALA A 339 35.36 12.57 34.99
C ALA A 339 34.37 11.75 34.14
N SER A 340 33.32 11.19 34.77
CA SER A 340 32.23 10.48 34.08
C SER A 340 31.47 11.39 33.10
N GLU A 341 31.11 12.61 33.53
CA GLU A 341 30.43 13.59 32.69
C GLU A 341 31.31 14.01 31.50
N LEU A 342 32.60 14.28 31.73
CA LEU A 342 33.54 14.67 30.70
C LEU A 342 33.74 13.54 29.67
N LEU A 343 33.86 12.30 30.14
CA LEU A 343 33.94 11.11 29.28
C LEU A 343 32.67 10.96 28.44
N LEU A 344 31.49 11.04 29.05
CA LEU A 344 30.20 10.94 28.35
C LEU A 344 30.07 11.99 27.25
N ARG A 345 30.41 13.26 27.56
CA ARG A 345 30.36 14.36 26.60
C ARG A 345 31.32 14.14 25.43
N THR A 346 32.51 13.65 25.72
CA THR A 346 33.55 13.37 24.70
C THR A 346 33.11 12.26 23.76
N LEU A 347 32.62 11.14 24.31
CA LEU A 347 32.08 10.01 23.54
C LEU A 347 30.87 10.41 22.69
N ALA A 348 29.97 11.21 23.26
CA ALA A 348 28.78 11.69 22.54
C ALA A 348 29.14 12.62 21.37
N LEU A 349 30.10 13.53 21.55
CA LEU A 349 30.58 14.42 20.48
C LEU A 349 31.30 13.64 19.37
N ALA A 350 32.14 12.68 19.72
CA ALA A 350 32.81 11.82 18.75
C ALA A 350 31.79 10.98 17.94
N ALA A 351 30.78 10.41 18.61
CA ALA A 351 29.70 9.67 17.95
C ALA A 351 28.86 10.57 17.02
N GLN A 352 28.58 11.81 17.42
CA GLN A 352 27.87 12.79 16.59
C GLN A 352 28.67 13.18 15.33
N ARG A 353 30.00 13.28 15.44
CA ARG A 353 30.91 13.65 14.34
C ARG A 353 31.35 12.46 13.49
N GLY A 354 31.06 11.23 13.91
CA GLY A 354 31.51 10.01 13.25
C GLY A 354 33.02 9.76 13.40
N GLU A 355 33.64 10.35 14.43
CA GLU A 355 35.06 10.20 14.73
C GLU A 355 35.32 8.85 15.42
N ARG A 356 36.49 8.26 15.19
CA ARG A 356 36.89 7.02 15.89
C ARG A 356 37.35 7.39 17.30
N VAL A 357 36.77 6.73 18.30
CA VAL A 357 37.21 6.80 19.70
C VAL A 357 38.24 5.69 19.95
N PRO A 358 39.28 5.92 20.77
CA PRO A 358 40.17 4.85 21.26
C PRO A 358 39.39 3.69 21.89
N ALA A 359 39.79 2.45 21.66
CA ALA A 359 39.21 1.33 22.40
C ALA A 359 39.72 1.37 23.86
N PRO A 360 38.90 1.04 24.88
CA PRO A 360 39.36 1.01 26.27
C PRO A 360 40.53 0.05 26.45
N GLY A 361 41.61 0.52 27.09
CA GLY A 361 42.73 -0.31 27.49
C GLY A 361 42.35 -1.30 28.60
N GLU A 362 43.17 -2.34 28.78
CA GLU A 362 43.06 -3.22 29.96
C GLU A 362 43.52 -2.49 31.22
N LEU A 363 42.87 -2.74 32.35
CA LEU A 363 43.37 -2.27 33.65
C LEU A 363 44.72 -2.93 33.95
N PRO A 364 45.77 -2.18 34.33
CA PRO A 364 47.02 -2.77 34.77
C PRO A 364 46.79 -3.68 35.97
N VAL A 365 47.19 -4.95 35.85
CA VAL A 365 47.10 -5.93 36.93
C VAL A 365 48.06 -5.49 38.05
N ARG A 366 47.52 -4.83 39.10
CA ARG A 366 48.14 -4.44 40.40
C ARG A 366 48.53 -2.96 40.59
N THR A 367 47.56 -2.05 40.62
CA THR A 367 47.75 -0.74 41.29
C THR A 367 46.43 -0.25 41.90
N ASN A 368 46.44 0.13 43.19
CA ASN A 368 45.25 0.61 43.92
C ASN A 368 44.67 1.95 43.40
N ASN A 369 45.39 2.62 42.49
CA ASN A 369 45.04 3.94 41.98
C ASN A 369 44.36 3.90 40.59
N HIS A 370 44.16 2.72 40.00
CA HIS A 370 43.46 2.57 38.71
C HIS A 370 42.02 2.08 38.92
N ILE A 371 41.07 2.71 38.22
CA ILE A 371 39.65 2.40 38.27
C ILE A 371 39.03 2.50 36.88
N MET A 372 37.85 1.90 36.68
CA MET A 372 37.06 2.13 35.47
C MET A 372 36.04 3.24 35.71
N ILE A 373 36.07 4.28 34.88
CA ILE A 373 35.06 5.34 34.85
C ILE A 373 33.96 4.96 33.87
N CYS A 374 32.74 4.80 34.38
CA CYS A 374 31.57 4.54 33.55
C CYS A 374 30.94 5.87 33.09
N PRO A 375 30.73 6.10 31.78
CA PRO A 375 30.15 7.34 31.27
C PRO A 375 28.64 7.49 31.56
N LEU A 376 27.94 6.39 31.87
CA LEU A 376 26.49 6.39 32.08
C LEU A 376 26.09 6.33 33.56
N ASN A 377 27.02 6.03 34.45
CA ASN A 377 26.77 5.97 35.88
C ASN A 377 28.03 6.37 36.68
N PRO A 378 28.10 7.60 37.22
CA PRO A 378 29.26 8.10 37.96
C PRO A 378 29.52 7.34 39.27
N ASP A 379 28.48 6.73 39.85
CA ASP A 379 28.57 6.00 41.12
C ASP A 379 29.13 4.58 40.96
N LEU A 380 29.25 4.10 39.71
CA LEU A 380 29.63 2.73 39.36
C LEU A 380 31.11 2.61 38.99
N ALA A 381 31.98 3.26 39.76
CA ALA A 381 33.43 3.13 39.62
C ALA A 381 33.87 1.72 40.06
N LEU A 382 34.20 0.87 39.10
CA LEU A 382 34.67 -0.48 39.37
C LEU A 382 36.16 -0.44 39.74
N SER A 383 36.49 -0.75 40.99
CA SER A 383 37.86 -1.07 41.40
C SER A 383 38.23 -2.47 40.96
N ALA A 384 39.51 -2.70 40.61
CA ALA A 384 40.04 -4.03 40.39
C ALA A 384 40.05 -4.83 41.71
N GLN A 385 38.91 -5.42 42.09
CA GLN A 385 38.79 -6.38 43.19
C GLN A 385 37.86 -7.52 42.78
N VAL A 386 38.42 -8.54 42.14
CA VAL A 386 38.63 -9.94 42.59
C VAL A 386 39.36 -10.67 41.46
#